data_AF-Q2FL75-F1
#
_entry.id   AF-Q2FL75-F1
#
_cell.length_a   1.000
_cell.length_b   1.000
_cell.length_c   1.000
_cell.angle_alpha   90.00
_cell.angle_beta   90.00
_cell.angle_gamma   90.00
#
_symmetry.space_group_name_H-M   'P 1'
#
loop_
_entity.id
_entity.type
_entity.pdbx_description
1 polymer ?
#
loop_
_entity_poly.entity_id
_entity_poly.type
_entity_poly.pdbx_seq_one_letter_code
_entity_poly.pdbx_strand_id
1 'polypeptide(L)'
;MQMNADELKKIVLMSYELTVLMPKPIKKDDKFVIDSRSKFKTLPEALRQMDDAAASITHFVKSAAYFLPRKDAGTKPEQMLPFMNKLMEQVDELNRSGGEPERVREQLKYLIGYANWNADAVCAILTAMGELKSQDTIRKMLEAELKVVGADHEVDQVFSQIQKWVKNEGGYHQSGDQNRQRNQDRGGYSQRGRY
;
A
#
# COMPACT_ATOMS: atom_id res chain seq x y z
N MET A 1 0.71 26.27 -2.75
CA MET A 1 0.81 26.27 -4.23
C MET A 1 -0.21 25.27 -4.73
N GLN A 2 -1.06 25.62 -5.70
CA GLN A 2 -2.12 24.74 -6.19
C GLN A 2 -1.57 23.89 -7.35
N MET A 3 -1.73 22.56 -7.27
CA MET A 3 -1.37 21.66 -8.38
C MET A 3 -2.23 21.96 -9.59
N ASN A 4 -1.61 21.94 -10.78
CA ASN A 4 -2.37 22.06 -12.02
C ASN A 4 -3.06 20.72 -12.37
N ALA A 5 -3.94 20.74 -13.37
CA ALA A 5 -4.74 19.57 -13.75
C ALA A 5 -3.87 18.38 -14.23
N ASP A 6 -2.83 18.64 -15.02
CA ASP A 6 -1.94 17.61 -15.56
C ASP A 6 -1.10 16.96 -14.45
N GLU A 7 -0.62 17.76 -13.50
CA GLU A 7 0.07 17.27 -12.31
C GLU A 7 -0.84 16.43 -11.44
N LEU A 8 -2.08 16.87 -11.24
CA LEU A 8 -3.05 16.11 -10.45
C LEU A 8 -3.38 14.79 -11.13
N LYS A 9 -3.63 14.80 -12.44
CA LYS A 9 -3.82 13.59 -13.24
C LYS A 9 -2.65 12.62 -13.08
N LYS A 10 -1.43 13.12 -13.26
CA LYS A 10 -0.20 12.33 -13.09
C LYS A 10 -0.11 11.71 -11.70
N ILE A 11 -0.32 12.52 -10.65
CA ILE A 11 -0.21 12.06 -9.26
C ILE A 11 -1.29 11.03 -8.91
N VAL A 12 -2.53 11.22 -9.36
CA VAL A 12 -3.61 10.25 -9.14
C VAL A 12 -3.26 8.91 -9.78
N LEU A 13 -2.80 8.89 -11.03
CA LEU A 13 -2.41 7.65 -11.70
C LEU A 13 -1.21 6.97 -11.02
N MET A 14 -0.15 7.73 -10.71
CA MET A 14 1.01 7.24 -9.96
C MET A 14 0.61 6.65 -8.60
N SER A 15 -0.38 7.24 -7.93
CA SER A 15 -0.86 6.76 -6.63
C SER A 15 -1.56 5.41 -6.71
N TYR A 16 -2.27 5.13 -7.80
CA TYR A 16 -2.88 3.82 -8.03
C TYR A 16 -1.82 2.74 -8.31
N GLU A 17 -0.77 3.07 -9.07
CA GLU A 17 0.37 2.18 -9.25
C GLU A 17 1.03 1.81 -7.92
N LEU A 18 1.15 2.77 -7.01
CA LEU A 18 1.63 2.50 -5.65
C LEU A 18 0.64 1.64 -4.84
N THR A 19 -0.64 1.96 -4.91
CA THR A 19 -1.71 1.29 -4.14
C THR A 19 -1.71 -0.21 -4.40
N VAL A 20 -1.65 -0.61 -5.67
CA VAL A 20 -1.70 -2.04 -6.07
C VAL A 20 -0.43 -2.81 -5.73
N LEU A 21 0.65 -2.12 -5.32
CA LEU A 21 1.90 -2.72 -4.85
C LEU A 21 1.98 -2.79 -3.31
N MET A 22 1.04 -2.17 -2.59
CA MET A 22 0.93 -2.34 -1.13
C MET A 22 0.55 -3.78 -0.77
N PRO A 23 0.81 -4.23 0.48
CA PRO A 23 0.31 -5.51 0.93
C PRO A 23 -1.20 -5.60 0.71
N LYS A 24 -1.65 -6.75 0.23
CA LYS A 24 -3.05 -6.95 -0.11
C LYS A 24 -3.98 -6.72 1.08
N PRO A 25 -5.22 -6.26 0.86
CA PRO A 25 -6.24 -6.26 1.88
C PRO A 25 -6.48 -7.69 2.36
N ILE A 26 -6.51 -7.87 3.67
CA ILE A 26 -6.86 -9.14 4.31
C ILE A 26 -8.04 -8.93 5.23
N LYS A 27 -8.94 -9.90 5.28
CA LYS A 27 -10.05 -9.89 6.22
C LYS A 27 -9.52 -10.20 7.62
N LYS A 28 -9.69 -9.26 8.55
CA LYS A 28 -9.48 -9.44 10.00
C LYS A 28 -10.79 -9.13 10.70
N ASP A 29 -11.30 -10.11 11.44
CA ASP A 29 -12.62 -10.06 12.05
C ASP A 29 -13.69 -9.72 10.99
N ASP A 30 -14.41 -8.62 11.19
CA ASP A 30 -15.46 -8.13 10.29
C ASP A 30 -15.00 -7.06 9.30
N LYS A 31 -13.69 -6.78 9.20
CA LYS A 31 -13.16 -5.68 8.36
C LYS A 31 -11.99 -6.12 7.49
N PHE A 32 -11.90 -5.53 6.30
CA PHE A 32 -10.71 -5.64 5.47
C PHE A 32 -9.68 -4.60 5.90
N VAL A 33 -8.42 -5.02 6.07
CA VAL A 33 -7.31 -4.19 6.52
C VAL A 33 -6.02 -4.51 5.77
N ILE A 34 -5.08 -3.56 5.78
CA ILE A 34 -3.72 -3.74 5.28
C ILE A 34 -2.75 -3.60 6.46
N ASP A 35 -1.99 -4.65 6.76
CA ASP A 35 -1.21 -4.74 8.00
C ASP A 35 -0.08 -3.72 8.13
N SER A 36 0.49 -3.27 7.02
CA SER A 36 1.56 -2.27 7.02
C SER A 36 1.08 -0.83 6.82
N ARG A 37 -0.24 -0.59 6.80
CA ARG A 37 -0.84 0.74 6.51
C ARG A 37 -0.41 1.83 7.50
N SER A 38 -0.30 1.51 8.79
CA SER A 38 0.09 2.49 9.81
C SER A 38 1.48 3.06 9.56
N LYS A 39 2.40 2.26 9.01
CA LYS A 39 3.74 2.70 8.62
C LYS A 39 3.69 3.64 7.41
N PHE A 40 2.84 3.37 6.43
CA PHE A 40 2.70 4.26 5.28
C PHE A 40 2.05 5.60 5.62
N LYS A 41 1.12 5.63 6.58
CA LYS A 41 0.47 6.88 7.02
C LYS A 41 1.41 7.89 7.64
N THR A 42 2.52 7.43 8.23
CA THR A 42 3.51 8.29 8.88
C THR A 42 4.63 8.71 7.91
N LEU A 43 4.69 8.14 6.70
CA LEU A 43 5.64 8.53 5.66
C LEU A 43 5.55 10.03 5.27
N PRO A 44 4.36 10.67 5.16
CA PRO A 44 4.27 12.11 4.95
C PRO A 44 4.82 12.97 6.09
N GLU A 45 4.97 12.43 7.31
CA GLU A 45 5.56 13.17 8.43
C GLU A 45 7.04 13.45 8.17
N ALA A 46 7.75 12.53 7.50
CA ALA A 46 9.14 12.75 7.06
C ALA A 46 9.28 13.93 6.08
N LEU A 47 8.20 14.28 5.36
CA LEU A 47 8.14 15.44 4.46
C LEU A 47 7.82 16.77 5.18
N ARG A 48 7.54 16.74 6.49
CA ARG A 48 7.17 17.92 7.29
C ARG A 48 8.18 18.27 8.37
N GLN A 49 9.13 17.38 8.66
CA GLN A 49 10.10 17.54 9.75
C GLN A 49 11.21 18.57 9.47
N MET A 50 11.33 19.04 8.23
CA MET A 50 12.41 19.94 7.81
C MET A 50 11.86 21.13 7.05
N ASP A 51 12.36 22.32 7.37
CA ASP A 51 11.97 23.57 6.71
C ASP A 51 12.43 23.57 5.25
N ASP A 52 13.70 23.20 5.02
CA ASP A 52 14.30 23.05 3.69
C ASP A 52 13.68 21.88 2.92
N ALA A 53 13.11 22.17 1.75
CA ALA A 53 12.37 21.18 0.98
C ALA A 53 13.28 20.10 0.37
N ALA A 54 14.49 20.45 -0.08
CA ALA A 54 15.44 19.49 -0.65
C ALA A 54 15.95 18.50 0.41
N ALA A 55 16.28 18.99 1.60
CA ALA A 55 16.65 18.18 2.75
C ALA A 55 15.48 17.30 3.20
N SER A 56 14.25 17.82 3.18
CA SER A 56 13.05 17.04 3.48
C SER A 56 12.84 15.87 2.51
N ILE A 57 13.02 16.08 1.21
CA ILE A 57 12.95 15.02 0.19
C ILE A 57 14.07 14.00 0.39
N THR A 58 15.29 14.46 0.68
CA THR A 58 16.43 13.58 0.98
C THR A 58 16.17 12.72 2.21
N HIS A 59 15.61 13.32 3.26
CA HIS A 59 15.24 12.61 4.49
C HIS A 59 14.09 11.64 4.25
N PHE A 60 13.12 11.99 3.42
CA PHE A 60 12.04 11.10 3.00
C PHE A 60 12.57 9.85 2.31
N VAL A 61 13.48 9.98 1.34
CA VAL A 61 14.10 8.83 0.65
C VAL A 61 14.79 7.89 1.63
N LYS A 62 15.57 8.43 2.58
CA LYS A 62 16.22 7.63 3.63
C LYS A 62 15.21 7.02 4.61
N SER A 63 14.18 7.78 4.96
CA SER A 63 13.14 7.40 5.91
C SER A 63 12.24 6.31 5.37
N ALA A 64 12.02 6.28 4.05
CA ALA A 64 11.18 5.32 3.36
C ALA A 64 11.55 3.87 3.75
N ALA A 65 12.86 3.56 3.88
CA ALA A 65 13.34 2.25 4.30
C ALA A 65 12.93 1.86 5.74
N TYR A 66 12.74 2.82 6.66
CA TYR A 66 12.30 2.55 8.03
C TYR A 66 10.84 2.12 8.11
N PHE A 67 10.05 2.34 7.06
CA PHE A 67 8.66 1.90 6.97
C PHE A 67 8.52 0.46 6.48
N LEU A 68 9.63 -0.21 6.12
CA LEU A 68 9.64 -1.65 5.94
C LEU A 68 9.17 -2.36 7.23
N PRO A 69 8.46 -3.49 7.09
CA PRO A 69 8.07 -4.29 8.23
C PRO A 69 9.29 -4.74 9.02
N ARG A 70 9.20 -4.65 10.35
CA ARG A 70 10.19 -5.26 11.23
C ARG A 70 9.96 -6.77 11.17
N LYS A 71 10.98 -7.56 11.52
CA LYS A 71 10.98 -9.04 11.40
C LYS A 71 9.78 -9.72 12.11
N ASP A 72 9.16 -9.05 13.06
CA ASP A 72 8.03 -9.48 13.89
C ASP A 72 6.65 -9.03 13.39
N ALA A 73 6.55 -8.18 12.37
CA ALA A 73 5.30 -7.51 11.98
C ALA A 73 4.34 -8.35 11.11
N GLY A 74 4.60 -9.64 10.90
CA GLY A 74 3.77 -10.55 10.08
C GLY A 74 3.78 -10.28 8.57
N THR A 75 3.97 -9.03 8.14
CA THR A 75 4.29 -8.66 6.75
C THR A 75 5.78 -8.89 6.53
N LYS A 76 6.16 -9.59 5.46
CA LYS A 76 7.58 -9.82 5.16
C LYS A 76 8.16 -8.66 4.35
N PRO A 77 9.45 -8.30 4.50
CA PRO A 77 10.08 -7.24 3.72
C PRO A 77 9.86 -7.40 2.21
N GLU A 78 9.89 -8.63 1.68
CA GLU A 78 9.74 -8.91 0.25
C GLU A 78 8.36 -8.50 -0.30
N GLN A 79 7.34 -8.44 0.55
CA GLN A 79 5.99 -7.99 0.17
C GLN A 79 5.90 -6.47 0.04
N MET A 80 6.90 -5.75 0.53
CA MET A 80 6.93 -4.28 0.60
C MET A 80 7.97 -3.69 -0.34
N LEU A 81 8.99 -4.48 -0.72
CA LEU A 81 10.00 -4.06 -1.69
C LEU A 81 9.43 -3.54 -3.02
N PRO A 82 8.38 -4.15 -3.63
CA PRO A 82 7.82 -3.63 -4.88
C PRO A 82 7.28 -2.21 -4.73
N PHE A 83 6.48 -1.97 -3.69
CA PHE A 83 5.98 -0.63 -3.35
C PHE A 83 7.14 0.36 -3.14
N MET A 84 8.14 -0.05 -2.37
CA MET A 84 9.28 0.80 -2.03
C MET A 84 10.10 1.19 -3.25
N ASN A 85 10.41 0.23 -4.12
CA ASN A 85 11.15 0.48 -5.35
C ASN A 85 10.37 1.44 -6.26
N LYS A 86 9.07 1.17 -6.46
CA LYS A 86 8.22 2.03 -7.28
C LYS A 86 8.09 3.43 -6.71
N LEU A 87 8.01 3.57 -5.39
CA LEU A 87 8.02 4.87 -4.73
C LEU A 87 9.33 5.63 -4.98
N MET A 88 10.48 4.96 -4.91
CA MET A 88 11.77 5.60 -5.20
C MET A 88 11.90 6.00 -6.67
N GLU A 89 11.42 5.18 -7.60
CA GLU A 89 11.36 5.52 -9.03
C GLU A 89 10.51 6.77 -9.26
N GLN A 90 9.34 6.85 -8.63
CA GLN A 90 8.43 7.98 -8.76
C GLN A 90 8.99 9.25 -8.11
N VAL A 91 9.71 9.14 -6.98
CA VAL A 91 10.43 10.27 -6.37
C VAL A 91 11.52 10.80 -7.30
N ASP A 92 12.30 9.90 -7.90
CA ASP A 92 13.34 10.27 -8.87
C ASP A 92 12.73 10.93 -10.12
N GLU A 93 11.62 10.39 -10.64
CA GLU A 93 10.88 10.99 -11.74
C GLU A 93 10.41 12.42 -11.44
N LEU A 94 9.84 12.65 -10.26
CA LEU A 94 9.39 13.98 -9.84
C LEU A 94 10.58 14.94 -9.69
N ASN A 95 11.70 14.50 -9.13
CA ASN A 95 12.92 15.31 -9.04
C ASN A 95 13.53 15.65 -10.41
N ARG A 96 13.57 14.69 -11.34
CA ARG A 96 14.13 14.88 -12.69
C ARG A 96 13.30 15.80 -13.58
N SER A 97 12.00 15.95 -13.29
CA SER A 97 11.12 16.84 -14.04
C SER A 97 11.45 18.33 -13.88
N GLY A 98 12.51 18.69 -13.14
CA GLY A 98 13.07 20.03 -13.05
C GLY A 98 12.25 20.98 -12.17
N GLY A 99 11.36 20.45 -11.34
CA GLY A 99 10.56 21.23 -10.41
C GLY A 99 11.37 21.74 -9.22
N GLU A 100 11.05 22.94 -8.75
CA GLU A 100 11.52 23.47 -7.46
C GLU A 100 11.28 22.46 -6.34
N PRO A 101 12.23 22.27 -5.39
CA PRO A 101 12.09 21.30 -4.30
C PRO A 101 10.78 21.40 -3.51
N GLU A 102 10.24 22.60 -3.33
CA GLU A 102 8.95 22.84 -2.66
C GLU A 102 7.79 22.20 -3.43
N ARG A 103 7.82 22.28 -4.76
CA ARG A 103 6.80 21.69 -5.62
C ARG A 103 6.87 20.18 -5.61
N VAL A 104 8.08 19.62 -5.66
CA VAL A 104 8.32 18.17 -5.54
C VAL A 104 7.86 17.67 -4.17
N ARG A 105 8.21 18.36 -3.08
CA ARG A 105 7.76 18.03 -1.72
C ARG A 105 6.24 18.00 -1.63
N GLU A 106 5.57 18.96 -2.26
CA GLU A 106 4.11 19.02 -2.28
C GLU A 106 3.50 17.87 -3.10
N GLN A 107 4.02 17.60 -4.29
CA GLN A 107 3.62 16.46 -5.12
C GLN A 107 3.78 15.12 -4.38
N LEU A 108 4.87 14.93 -3.64
CA LEU A 108 5.09 13.73 -2.83
C LEU A 108 4.06 13.59 -1.70
N LYS A 109 3.64 14.69 -1.06
CA LYS A 109 2.57 14.63 -0.05
C LYS A 109 1.25 14.17 -0.68
N TYR A 110 0.89 14.69 -1.85
CA TYR A 110 -0.31 14.25 -2.55
C TYR A 110 -0.21 12.79 -3.00
N LEU A 111 0.92 12.38 -3.58
CA LEU A 111 1.15 11.01 -4.04
C LEU A 111 0.91 9.99 -2.91
N ILE A 112 1.52 10.21 -1.75
CA ILE A 112 1.36 9.32 -0.59
C ILE A 112 -0.03 9.45 0.02
N GLY A 113 -0.61 10.66 0.03
CA GLY A 113 -1.97 10.90 0.50
C GLY A 113 -3.00 10.08 -0.30
N TYR A 114 -2.98 10.21 -1.63
CA TYR A 114 -3.86 9.47 -2.53
C TYR A 114 -3.62 7.97 -2.44
N ALA A 115 -2.37 7.50 -2.42
CA ALA A 115 -2.10 6.06 -2.31
C ALA A 115 -2.72 5.45 -1.03
N ASN A 116 -2.64 6.19 0.09
CA ASN A 116 -3.29 5.77 1.33
C ASN A 116 -4.82 5.84 1.25
N TRP A 117 -5.39 6.91 0.69
CA TRP A 117 -6.84 7.06 0.56
C TRP A 117 -7.47 6.02 -0.38
N ASN A 118 -6.80 5.70 -1.48
CA ASN A 118 -7.24 4.67 -2.42
C ASN A 118 -7.29 3.30 -1.73
N ALA A 119 -6.23 2.95 -1.01
CA ALA A 119 -6.18 1.73 -0.22
C ALA A 119 -7.30 1.66 0.84
N ASP A 120 -7.59 2.79 1.50
CA ASP A 120 -8.65 2.91 2.49
C ASP A 120 -10.04 2.72 1.89
N ALA A 121 -10.29 3.39 0.77
CA ALA A 121 -11.57 3.31 0.07
C ALA A 121 -11.85 1.88 -0.38
N VAL A 122 -10.85 1.19 -0.96
CA VAL A 122 -11.00 -0.22 -1.34
C VAL A 122 -11.29 -1.10 -0.13
N CYS A 123 -10.54 -0.96 0.97
CA CYS A 123 -10.81 -1.73 2.20
C CYS A 123 -12.21 -1.45 2.78
N ALA A 124 -12.66 -0.20 2.74
CA ALA A 124 -13.98 0.19 3.22
C ALA A 124 -15.11 -0.42 2.36
N ILE A 125 -14.98 -0.37 1.04
CA ILE A 125 -15.95 -0.98 0.12
C ILE A 125 -15.98 -2.50 0.30
N LEU A 126 -14.82 -3.15 0.41
CA LEU A 126 -14.73 -4.59 0.66
C LEU A 126 -15.39 -4.97 1.99
N THR A 127 -15.18 -4.18 3.04
CA THR A 127 -15.81 -4.38 4.35
C THR A 127 -17.33 -4.25 4.28
N ALA A 128 -17.84 -3.24 3.57
CA ALA A 128 -19.27 -2.98 3.50
C ALA A 128 -20.04 -3.99 2.64
N MET A 129 -19.42 -4.52 1.58
CA MET A 129 -20.13 -5.27 0.54
C MET A 129 -19.65 -6.71 0.34
N GLY A 130 -18.44 -7.04 0.82
CA GLY A 130 -17.75 -8.28 0.48
C GLY A 130 -17.12 -8.25 -0.93
N GLU A 131 -16.18 -9.18 -1.19
CA GLU A 131 -15.33 -9.19 -2.40
C GLU A 131 -16.09 -9.31 -3.73
N LEU A 132 -17.19 -10.07 -3.78
CA LEU A 132 -17.95 -10.30 -5.00
C LEU A 132 -18.80 -9.07 -5.38
N LYS A 133 -19.41 -8.40 -4.39
CA LYS A 133 -20.31 -7.26 -4.62
C LYS A 133 -19.59 -5.92 -4.67
N SER A 134 -18.32 -5.86 -4.25
CA SER A 134 -17.52 -4.63 -4.23
C SER A 134 -17.08 -4.15 -5.63
N GLN A 135 -17.07 -5.04 -6.62
CA GLN A 135 -16.48 -4.80 -7.94
C GLN A 135 -17.10 -3.58 -8.65
N ASP A 136 -18.43 -3.54 -8.76
CA ASP A 136 -19.13 -2.44 -9.42
C ASP A 136 -18.95 -1.11 -8.68
N THR A 137 -18.87 -1.16 -7.35
CA THR A 137 -18.69 0.04 -6.52
C THR A 137 -17.27 0.59 -6.64
N ILE A 138 -16.26 -0.29 -6.66
CA ILE A 138 -14.87 0.10 -6.92
C ILE A 138 -14.75 0.71 -8.32
N ARG A 139 -15.39 0.11 -9.33
CA ARG A 139 -15.37 0.65 -10.70
C ARG A 139 -16.00 2.05 -10.78
N LYS A 140 -17.19 2.24 -10.19
CA LYS A 140 -17.86 3.55 -10.14
C LYS A 140 -17.04 4.62 -9.42
N MET A 141 -16.34 4.24 -8.34
CA MET A 141 -15.43 5.13 -7.64
C MET A 141 -14.29 5.60 -8.56
N LEU A 142 -13.66 4.68 -9.28
CA LEU A 142 -12.61 4.98 -10.25
C LEU A 142 -13.13 5.84 -11.41
N GLU A 143 -14.28 5.50 -11.98
CA GLU A 143 -14.93 6.28 -13.04
C GLU A 143 -15.16 7.73 -12.60
N ALA A 144 -15.66 7.94 -11.38
CA ALA A 144 -15.91 9.27 -10.84
C ALA A 144 -14.59 10.05 -10.66
N GLU A 145 -13.59 9.47 -10.03
CA GLU A 145 -12.32 10.15 -9.75
C GLU A 145 -11.51 10.42 -11.03
N LEU A 146 -11.32 9.40 -11.87
CA LEU A 146 -10.50 9.52 -13.08
C LEU A 146 -11.14 10.47 -14.09
N LYS A 147 -12.47 10.56 -14.14
CA LYS A 147 -13.17 11.59 -14.93
C LYS A 147 -12.87 12.99 -14.44
N VAL A 148 -12.81 13.23 -13.12
CA VAL A 148 -12.51 14.56 -12.54
C VAL A 148 -11.12 15.05 -12.97
N VAL A 149 -10.16 14.14 -13.14
CA VAL A 149 -8.79 14.48 -13.55
C VAL A 149 -8.53 14.29 -15.05
N GLY A 150 -9.55 14.01 -15.87
CA GLY A 150 -9.38 13.84 -17.32
C GLY A 150 -8.61 12.58 -17.74
N ALA A 151 -8.77 11.50 -16.99
CA ALA A 151 -8.16 10.18 -17.19
C ALA A 151 -9.21 9.06 -17.32
N ASP A 152 -10.40 9.38 -17.82
CA ASP A 152 -11.51 8.44 -18.00
C ASP A 152 -11.15 7.18 -18.81
N HIS A 153 -10.27 7.30 -19.79
CA HIS A 153 -9.74 6.19 -20.58
C HIS A 153 -8.87 5.19 -19.80
N GLU A 154 -8.34 5.58 -18.63
CA GLU A 154 -7.49 4.72 -17.80
C GLU A 154 -8.30 3.83 -16.84
N VAL A 155 -9.62 4.03 -16.74
CA VAL A 155 -10.48 3.35 -15.76
C VAL A 155 -10.34 1.83 -15.84
N ASP A 156 -10.43 1.25 -17.03
CA ASP A 156 -10.42 -0.21 -17.19
C ASP A 156 -9.05 -0.81 -16.82
N GLN A 157 -7.97 -0.10 -17.13
CA GLN A 157 -6.61 -0.51 -16.78
C GLN A 157 -6.41 -0.47 -15.26
N VAL A 158 -6.73 0.65 -14.62
CA VAL A 158 -6.58 0.82 -13.16
C VAL A 158 -7.47 -0.17 -12.42
N PHE A 159 -8.71 -0.34 -12.87
CA PHE A 159 -9.63 -1.31 -12.28
C PHE A 159 -9.09 -2.73 -12.37
N SER A 160 -8.58 -3.16 -13.53
CA SER A 160 -7.98 -4.49 -13.70
C SER A 160 -6.81 -4.73 -12.72
N GLN A 161 -5.96 -3.72 -12.50
CA GLN A 161 -4.87 -3.81 -11.53
C GLN A 161 -5.39 -3.96 -10.10
N ILE A 162 -6.39 -3.18 -9.71
CA ILE A 162 -7.02 -3.28 -8.38
C ILE A 162 -7.70 -4.64 -8.21
N GLN A 163 -8.38 -5.15 -9.24
CA GLN A 163 -9.00 -6.47 -9.19
C GLN A 163 -7.96 -7.55 -8.94
N LYS A 164 -6.82 -7.52 -9.64
CA LYS A 164 -5.71 -8.48 -9.42
C LYS A 164 -5.14 -8.37 -8.02
N TRP A 165 -4.94 -7.16 -7.54
CA TRP A 165 -4.45 -6.87 -6.19
C TRP A 165 -5.39 -7.42 -5.10
N VAL A 166 -6.71 -7.30 -5.29
CA VAL A 166 -7.72 -7.82 -4.36
C VAL A 166 -7.92 -9.34 -4.47
N LYS A 167 -7.99 -9.90 -5.70
CA LYS A 167 -8.42 -11.29 -5.97
C LYS A 167 -7.30 -12.34 -5.95
N ASN A 168 -6.04 -11.94 -6.09
CA ASN A 168 -4.86 -12.82 -5.99
C ASN A 168 -4.68 -13.79 -7.20
N GLU A 169 -3.91 -13.39 -8.22
CA GLU A 169 -3.31 -14.31 -9.21
C GLU A 169 -1.79 -14.53 -9.02
N GLY A 170 -1.22 -14.20 -7.86
CA GLY A 170 0.22 -14.41 -7.64
C GLY A 170 0.70 -14.40 -6.19
N GLY A 171 0.98 -15.59 -5.65
CA GLY A 171 2.12 -15.82 -4.75
C GLY A 171 1.96 -15.49 -3.26
N TYR A 172 1.47 -16.46 -2.49
CA TYR A 172 2.20 -17.18 -1.43
C TYR A 172 1.17 -17.97 -0.62
N HIS A 173 1.27 -19.30 -0.69
CA HIS A 173 0.51 -20.21 0.16
C HIS A 173 0.68 -19.81 1.63
N GLN A 174 -0.43 -19.44 2.26
CA GLN A 174 -0.58 -19.43 3.70
C GLN A 174 -0.57 -20.91 4.16
N SER A 175 0.62 -21.45 4.41
CA SER A 175 0.76 -22.64 5.26
C SER A 175 0.52 -22.22 6.71
N GLY A 176 -0.73 -21.89 7.04
CA GLY A 176 -1.17 -21.50 8.39
C GLY A 176 -1.65 -22.67 9.24
N ASP A 177 -1.97 -23.83 8.63
CA ASP A 177 -2.63 -24.94 9.36
C ASP A 177 -1.72 -26.10 9.77
N GLN A 178 -0.44 -26.13 9.40
CA GLN A 178 0.42 -27.29 9.74
C GLN A 178 1.09 -27.22 11.13
N ASN A 179 1.01 -26.10 11.86
CA ASN A 179 1.67 -25.98 13.17
C ASN A 179 0.77 -26.32 14.38
N ARG A 180 -0.51 -26.64 14.18
CA ARG A 180 -1.40 -27.08 15.29
C ARG A 180 -1.38 -28.59 15.53
N GLN A 181 -0.98 -29.41 14.57
CA GLN A 181 -0.90 -30.87 14.77
C GLN A 181 0.43 -31.37 15.33
N ARG A 182 1.52 -30.59 15.24
CA ARG A 182 2.85 -31.07 15.65
C ARG A 182 3.14 -31.00 17.16
N ASN A 183 2.23 -30.41 17.95
CA ASN A 183 2.38 -30.30 19.41
C ASN A 183 1.51 -31.27 20.22
N GLN A 184 0.74 -32.15 19.58
CA GLN A 184 0.05 -33.25 20.28
C GLN A 184 0.88 -34.54 20.36
N ASP A 185 1.91 -34.71 19.53
CA ASP A 185 2.72 -35.95 19.47
C ASP A 185 4.00 -35.94 20.34
N ARG A 186 4.23 -34.91 21.17
CA ARG A 186 5.43 -34.82 22.05
C ARG A 186 5.14 -34.86 23.55
N GLY A 187 3.97 -35.36 23.95
CA GLY A 187 3.54 -35.45 25.35
C GLY A 187 3.62 -36.83 26.01
N GLY A 188 4.23 -37.84 25.37
CA GLY A 188 4.22 -39.23 25.87
C GLY A 188 5.60 -39.77 26.25
N TYR A 189 6.19 -39.31 27.36
CA TYR A 189 7.24 -40.08 28.03
C TYR A 189 6.75 -40.60 29.38
N SER A 190 6.51 -41.91 29.37
CA SER A 190 6.16 -42.82 30.44
C SER A 190 7.01 -42.65 31.69
N GLN A 191 6.35 -42.43 32.84
CA GLN A 191 6.85 -42.82 34.15
C GLN A 191 7.04 -44.35 34.21
N ARG A 192 8.20 -44.81 34.67
CA ARG A 192 8.47 -46.14 35.28
C ARG A 192 9.97 -46.14 35.63
N GLY A 193 10.46 -46.40 36.83
CA GLY A 193 9.90 -46.77 38.12
C GLY A 193 11.12 -47.15 38.97
N ARG A 194 11.30 -46.53 40.14
CA ARG A 194 12.23 -47.01 41.17
C ARG A 194 11.45 -47.98 42.04
N TYR A 195 11.95 -49.19 42.22
CA TYR A 195 12.14 -49.90 43.50
C TYR A 195 13.02 -51.12 43.21
#